data_AF-A0A3G2SAL5-F1
#
_entry.id   AF-A0A3G2SAL5-F1
#
_cell.length_a   1.000
_cell.length_b   1.000
_cell.length_c   1.000
_cell.angle_alpha   90.00
_cell.angle_beta   90.00
_cell.angle_gamma   90.00
#
_symmetry.space_group_name_H-M   'P 1'
#
loop_
_entity.id
_entity.type
_entity.pdbx_description
1 polymer ?
#
loop_
_entity_poly.entity_id
_entity_poly.type
_entity_poly.pdbx_seq_one_letter_code
_entity_poly.pdbx_strand_id
1 'polypeptide(L)'
;MPWRKAWGLTRETLPVMLCALAGLLLSGMELDHMTTWKTFSKVDKFLILVPIMLNLKGNLEMNLSLRMATAANIGEIDNCRTRQLIVSGNMWLLQVQALIVASVAGILSFGLGAKESHGDQPDLTMRGPLHSGKPILDKTARLRDGYFEFALVLAVSQLAASMSSAVQGSFICALVVWARKSGFDPDNMVIPIAGSLGDLCTLTLLGLIGAGLLYFEGTGIATLLFLGLITLCVVFMLATLRNVYVRELLACGWAPLFVATGLSSLAGVILEKNASQYPGYPLLAPIVAGMPSIAAAVHTSRLTSSLHAHTFRANTRPAHPSYMPLQEQVIEDSTSPPQRLDPASPFHLVWWKQFGSQLVDSLQPQIDEWTTPITIILNVVLIQAIFMLILRGIGSLQFGVMFYMCVIVLVSILSVFALFFAHTLCLFLWYWDYDPDTTCMPFTTAIVDVCAQLILLLAYKMAQTLGDRIIAL
;
A
#
# COMPACT_ATOMS: atom_id res chain seq x y z
N MET A 1 -18.22 2.38 29.11
CA MET A 1 -18.98 3.34 28.27
C MET A 1 -18.28 3.47 26.92
N PRO A 2 -18.98 3.25 25.79
CA PRO A 2 -18.41 3.29 24.44
C PRO A 2 -17.75 4.64 24.11
N TRP A 3 -18.31 5.75 24.63
CA TRP A 3 -17.75 7.09 24.48
C TRP A 3 -16.32 7.26 25.05
N ARG A 4 -16.02 6.65 26.20
CA ARG A 4 -14.67 6.74 26.80
C ARG A 4 -13.63 5.99 25.96
N LYS A 5 -14.00 4.83 25.40
CA LYS A 5 -13.14 4.07 24.48
C LYS A 5 -12.89 4.87 23.20
N ALA A 6 -13.95 5.40 22.59
CA ALA A 6 -13.86 6.23 21.38
C ALA A 6 -12.96 7.47 21.61
N TRP A 7 -13.15 8.18 22.73
CA TRP A 7 -12.32 9.33 23.07
C TRP A 7 -10.84 8.97 23.30
N GLY A 8 -10.57 7.84 23.97
CA GLY A 8 -9.20 7.34 24.14
C GLY A 8 -8.53 7.06 22.79
N LEU A 9 -9.24 6.36 21.91
CA LEU A 9 -8.77 6.05 20.56
C LEU A 9 -8.52 7.30 19.71
N THR A 10 -9.44 8.26 19.72
CA THR A 10 -9.24 9.54 19.03
C THR A 10 -8.03 10.29 19.57
N ARG A 11 -7.83 10.32 20.89
CA ARG A 11 -6.69 11.01 21.50
C ARG A 11 -5.34 10.40 21.09
N GLU A 12 -5.30 9.09 20.87
CA GLU A 12 -4.09 8.39 20.42
C GLU A 12 -3.88 8.51 18.90
N THR A 13 -4.92 8.28 18.11
CA THR A 13 -4.79 8.16 16.64
C THR A 13 -4.81 9.50 15.91
N LEU A 14 -5.63 10.46 16.35
CA LEU A 14 -5.81 11.74 15.66
C LEU A 14 -4.50 12.55 15.50
N PRO A 15 -3.68 12.78 16.54
CA PRO A 15 -2.44 13.54 16.37
C PRO A 15 -1.46 12.84 15.44
N VAL A 16 -1.38 11.51 15.51
CA VAL A 16 -0.50 10.70 14.68
C VAL A 16 -0.95 10.73 13.22
N MET A 17 -2.25 10.61 12.95
CA MET A 17 -2.80 10.72 11.60
C MET A 17 -2.71 12.16 11.04
N LEU A 18 -2.72 13.20 11.88
CA LEU A 18 -2.41 14.57 11.44
C LEU A 18 -0.93 14.72 11.05
N CYS A 19 -0.01 14.13 11.80
CA CYS A 19 1.39 14.04 11.38
C CYS A 19 1.53 13.25 10.08
N ALA A 20 0.75 12.18 9.93
CA ALA A 20 0.75 11.38 8.70
C ALA A 20 0.27 12.20 7.49
N LEU A 21 -0.78 13.00 7.68
CA LEU A 21 -1.26 13.92 6.67
C LEU A 21 -0.16 14.90 6.24
N ALA A 22 0.61 15.46 7.18
CA ALA A 22 1.72 16.35 6.85
C ALA A 22 2.79 15.65 5.99
N GLY A 23 3.14 14.41 6.30
CA GLY A 23 4.06 13.61 5.49
C GLY A 23 3.52 13.30 4.09
N LEU A 24 2.22 12.98 3.97
CA LEU A 24 1.57 12.76 2.67
C LEU A 24 1.47 14.05 1.85
N LEU A 25 1.20 15.20 2.48
CA LEU A 25 1.24 16.51 1.82
C LEU A 25 2.63 16.81 1.27
N LEU A 26 3.67 16.63 2.09
CA LEU A 26 5.06 16.80 1.64
C LEU A 26 5.39 15.84 0.50
N SER A 27 4.92 14.59 0.56
CA SER A 27 5.11 13.61 -0.53
C SER A 27 4.41 14.06 -1.83
N GLY A 28 3.20 14.60 -1.74
CA GLY A 28 2.50 15.15 -2.90
C GLY A 28 3.19 16.37 -3.51
N MET A 29 3.74 17.24 -2.67
CA MET A 29 4.55 18.39 -3.13
C MET A 29 5.86 17.95 -3.77
N GLU A 30 6.56 16.98 -3.18
CA GLU A 30 7.77 16.38 -3.76
C GLU A 30 7.47 15.72 -5.10
N LEU A 31 6.35 15.00 -5.22
CA LEU A 31 5.94 14.41 -6.49
C LEU A 31 5.71 15.47 -7.58
N ASP A 32 4.99 16.55 -7.24
CA ASP A 32 4.77 17.67 -8.15
C ASP A 32 6.11 18.30 -8.59
N HIS A 33 7.02 18.53 -7.64
CA HIS A 33 8.36 19.02 -7.93
C HIS A 33 9.17 18.06 -8.82
N MET A 34 9.13 16.76 -8.55
CA MET A 34 9.83 15.73 -9.33
C MET A 34 9.36 15.66 -10.78
N THR A 35 8.09 15.94 -11.06
CA THR A 35 7.59 15.96 -12.45
C THR A 35 8.27 17.01 -13.32
N THR A 36 8.83 18.06 -12.71
CA THR A 36 9.56 19.12 -13.41
C THR A 36 11.04 18.82 -13.64
N TRP A 37 11.60 17.80 -12.96
CA TRP A 37 13.02 17.47 -13.08
C TRP A 37 13.36 16.92 -14.46
N LYS A 38 14.55 17.27 -14.96
CA LYS A 38 15.07 16.80 -16.26
C LYS A 38 15.08 15.27 -16.37
N THR A 39 15.23 14.57 -15.26
CA THR A 39 15.21 13.11 -15.18
C THR A 39 13.86 12.51 -15.60
N PHE A 40 12.77 13.04 -15.04
CA PHE A 40 11.42 12.54 -15.29
C PHE A 40 10.88 13.00 -16.66
N SER A 41 11.37 14.12 -17.18
CA SER A 41 11.04 14.55 -18.56
C SER A 41 11.84 13.83 -19.63
N LYS A 42 13.06 13.37 -19.32
CA LYS A 42 13.88 12.57 -20.25
C LYS A 42 13.45 11.10 -20.29
N VAL A 43 13.05 10.55 -19.15
CA VAL A 43 12.58 9.16 -18.99
C VAL A 43 11.19 9.17 -18.37
N ASP A 44 10.18 9.23 -19.23
CA ASP A 44 8.75 9.23 -18.88
C ASP A 44 8.35 8.01 -18.03
N LYS A 45 9.01 6.87 -18.23
CA LYS A 45 8.84 5.63 -17.46
C LYS A 45 9.00 5.83 -15.95
N PHE A 46 9.79 6.81 -15.48
CA PHE A 46 9.89 7.10 -14.05
C PHE A 46 8.58 7.66 -13.46
N LEU A 47 7.78 8.39 -14.22
CA LEU A 47 6.47 8.87 -13.76
C LEU A 47 5.47 7.71 -13.60
N ILE A 48 5.46 6.76 -14.54
CA ILE A 48 4.67 5.52 -14.43
C ILE A 48 5.11 4.67 -13.23
N LEU A 49 6.41 4.70 -12.91
CA LEU A 49 6.99 3.94 -11.82
C LEU A 49 6.62 4.48 -10.43
N VAL A 50 6.43 5.80 -10.27
CA VAL A 50 6.18 6.43 -8.97
C VAL A 50 4.98 5.81 -8.22
N PRO A 51 3.76 5.70 -8.81
CA PRO A 51 2.61 5.13 -8.10
C PRO A 51 2.81 3.67 -7.74
N ILE A 52 3.50 2.92 -8.62
CA ILE A 52 3.83 1.52 -8.37
C ILE A 52 4.77 1.41 -7.17
N MET A 53 5.75 2.30 -7.04
CA MET A 53 6.68 2.32 -5.91
C MET A 53 6.04 2.79 -4.60
N LEU A 54 5.16 3.79 -4.65
CA LEU A 54 4.39 4.24 -3.49
C LEU A 54 3.49 3.11 -2.95
N ASN A 55 2.76 2.40 -3.83
CA ASN A 55 1.96 1.28 -3.35
C ASN A 55 2.82 0.06 -2.96
N LEU A 56 3.96 -0.17 -3.62
CA LEU A 56 4.89 -1.21 -3.20
C LEU A 56 5.30 -1.05 -1.74
N LYS A 57 5.57 0.19 -1.32
CA LYS A 57 5.84 0.50 0.08
C LYS A 57 4.61 0.28 0.96
N GLY A 58 3.43 0.73 0.52
CA GLY A 58 2.15 0.43 1.19
C GLY A 58 1.93 -1.06 1.44
N ASN A 59 2.45 -1.93 0.58
CA ASN A 59 2.32 -3.38 0.71
C ASN A 59 3.40 -3.99 1.61
N LEU A 60 4.67 -3.60 1.45
CA LEU A 60 5.78 -4.23 2.16
C LEU A 60 5.97 -3.71 3.58
N GLU A 61 5.95 -2.39 3.75
CA GLU A 61 6.27 -1.74 5.02
C GLU A 61 5.08 -1.73 5.96
N MET A 62 3.87 -1.66 5.42
CA MET A 62 2.68 -1.83 6.21
C MET A 62 2.59 -3.26 6.72
N ASN A 63 2.85 -4.28 5.89
CA ASN A 63 2.95 -5.67 6.35
C ASN A 63 4.03 -5.87 7.42
N LEU A 64 5.17 -5.21 7.29
CA LEU A 64 6.18 -5.20 8.37
C LEU A 64 5.60 -4.58 9.64
N SER A 65 4.93 -3.43 9.52
CA SER A 65 4.35 -2.70 10.66
C SER A 65 3.30 -3.54 11.38
N LEU A 66 2.38 -4.18 10.65
CA LEU A 66 1.36 -5.08 11.22
C LEU A 66 2.00 -6.24 11.98
N ARG A 67 2.90 -6.99 11.33
CA ARG A 67 3.60 -8.12 11.97
C ARG A 67 4.36 -7.70 13.23
N MET A 68 5.04 -6.56 13.17
CA MET A 68 5.77 -6.03 14.32
C MET A 68 4.84 -5.55 15.42
N ALA A 69 3.68 -4.96 15.09
CA ALA A 69 2.69 -4.49 16.05
C ALA A 69 1.97 -5.68 16.72
N THR A 70 1.57 -6.69 15.95
CA THR A 70 1.05 -7.97 16.47
C THR A 70 2.07 -8.62 17.43
N ALA A 71 3.33 -8.77 17.01
CA ALA A 71 4.38 -9.33 17.87
C ALA A 71 4.63 -8.48 19.13
N ALA A 72 4.44 -7.16 19.05
CA ALA A 72 4.51 -6.26 20.18
C ALA A 72 3.35 -6.46 21.16
N ASN A 73 2.13 -6.59 20.65
CA ASN A 73 0.92 -6.75 21.43
C ASN A 73 0.85 -8.11 22.14
N ILE A 74 1.30 -9.17 21.46
CA ILE A 74 1.43 -10.52 22.05
C ILE A 74 2.58 -10.59 23.07
N GLY A 75 3.53 -9.65 23.02
CA GLY A 75 4.66 -9.57 23.95
C GLY A 75 5.91 -10.35 23.52
N GLU A 76 5.97 -10.83 22.27
CA GLU A 76 7.13 -11.58 21.76
C GLU A 76 8.41 -10.73 21.69
N ILE A 77 8.26 -9.42 21.48
CA ILE A 77 9.40 -8.48 21.36
C ILE A 77 9.98 -8.02 22.70
N ASP A 78 9.36 -8.41 23.82
CA ASP A 78 9.82 -8.02 25.16
C ASP A 78 11.17 -8.69 25.46
N ASN A 79 11.36 -9.93 25.01
CA ASN A 79 12.64 -10.63 25.09
C ASN A 79 13.63 -10.10 24.03
N CYS A 80 14.83 -9.68 24.47
CA CYS A 80 15.86 -9.13 23.60
C CYS A 80 16.30 -10.09 22.48
N ARG A 81 16.45 -11.39 22.78
CA ARG A 81 16.91 -12.38 21.80
C ARG A 81 15.85 -12.64 20.72
N THR A 82 14.60 -12.83 21.14
CA THR A 82 13.45 -13.00 20.25
C THR A 82 13.25 -11.75 19.38
N ARG A 83 13.29 -10.57 20.00
CA ARG A 83 13.22 -9.29 19.29
C ARG A 83 14.29 -9.15 18.21
N GLN A 84 15.55 -9.48 18.49
CA GLN A 84 16.62 -9.41 17.50
C GLN A 84 16.37 -10.36 16.32
N LEU A 85 15.85 -11.57 16.58
CA LEU A 85 15.52 -12.53 15.52
C LEU A 85 14.34 -12.05 14.67
N ILE A 86 13.27 -11.53 15.29
CA ILE A 86 12.11 -10.99 14.58
C ILE A 86 12.53 -9.78 13.75
N VAL A 87 13.23 -8.80 14.34
CA VAL A 87 13.67 -7.58 13.64
C VAL A 87 14.63 -7.91 12.50
N SER A 88 15.70 -8.67 12.76
CA SER A 88 16.68 -8.99 11.71
C SER A 88 16.07 -9.85 10.60
N GLY A 89 15.25 -10.85 10.94
CA GLY A 89 14.56 -11.68 9.95
C GLY A 89 13.67 -10.86 9.04
N ASN A 90 12.85 -10.00 9.63
CA ASN A 90 11.96 -9.12 8.88
C ASN A 90 12.71 -8.11 8.01
N MET A 91 13.86 -7.60 8.47
CA MET A 91 14.72 -6.73 7.66
C MET A 91 15.30 -7.45 6.44
N TRP A 92 15.77 -8.69 6.58
CA TRP A 92 16.25 -9.46 5.44
C TRP A 92 15.12 -9.76 4.45
N LEU A 93 13.95 -10.18 4.95
CA LEU A 93 12.79 -10.46 4.12
C LEU A 93 12.34 -9.21 3.35
N LEU A 94 12.26 -8.07 4.04
CA LEU A 94 11.88 -6.79 3.44
C LEU A 94 12.79 -6.43 2.27
N GLN A 95 14.11 -6.62 2.42
CA GLN A 95 15.07 -6.36 1.35
C GLN A 95 14.89 -7.28 0.14
N VAL A 96 14.63 -8.57 0.38
CA VAL A 96 14.37 -9.54 -0.71
C VAL A 96 13.10 -9.15 -1.48
N GLN A 97 12.03 -8.84 -0.76
CA GLN A 97 10.76 -8.44 -1.35
C GLN A 97 10.89 -7.11 -2.11
N ALA A 98 11.56 -6.12 -1.53
CA ALA A 98 11.80 -4.83 -2.17
C ALA A 98 12.57 -4.98 -3.49
N LEU A 99 13.67 -5.75 -3.50
CA LEU A 99 14.48 -5.96 -4.70
C LEU A 99 13.72 -6.71 -5.80
N ILE A 100 12.98 -7.78 -5.45
CA ILE A 100 12.25 -8.59 -6.44
C ILE A 100 11.06 -7.81 -6.99
N VAL A 101 10.22 -7.24 -6.13
CA VAL A 101 9.01 -6.56 -6.57
C VAL A 101 9.33 -5.24 -7.27
N ALA A 102 10.38 -4.51 -6.87
CA ALA A 102 10.83 -3.32 -7.61
C ALA A 102 11.41 -3.65 -9.00
N SER A 103 12.00 -4.85 -9.17
CA SER A 103 12.39 -5.33 -10.49
C SER A 103 11.17 -5.53 -11.38
N VAL A 104 10.13 -6.20 -10.86
CA VAL A 104 8.87 -6.41 -11.58
C VAL A 104 8.18 -5.08 -11.90
N ALA A 105 8.15 -4.14 -10.94
CA ALA A 105 7.64 -2.79 -11.14
C ALA A 105 8.37 -2.05 -12.27
N GLY A 106 9.71 -2.14 -12.33
CA GLY A 106 10.50 -1.53 -13.39
C GLY A 106 10.24 -2.15 -14.77
N ILE A 107 10.08 -3.47 -14.85
CA ILE A 107 9.70 -4.16 -16.10
C ILE A 107 8.30 -3.71 -16.56
N LEU A 108 7.34 -3.63 -15.63
CA LEU A 108 5.97 -3.20 -15.93
C LEU A 108 5.93 -1.74 -16.39
N SER A 109 6.61 -0.84 -15.67
CA SER A 109 6.72 0.57 -16.04
C SER A 109 7.31 0.75 -17.45
N PHE A 110 8.40 0.04 -17.75
CA PHE A 110 9.01 0.08 -19.08
C PHE A 110 8.06 -0.44 -20.17
N GLY A 111 7.37 -1.55 -19.92
CA GLY A 111 6.43 -2.15 -20.86
C GLY A 111 5.18 -1.30 -21.11
N LEU A 112 4.70 -0.58 -20.09
CA LEU A 112 3.58 0.35 -20.20
C LEU A 112 3.98 1.61 -20.98
N GLY A 113 5.12 2.21 -20.64
CA GLY A 113 5.62 3.40 -21.35
C GLY A 113 5.87 3.15 -22.84
N ALA A 114 6.37 1.95 -23.20
CA ALA A 114 6.57 1.58 -24.60
C ALA A 114 5.25 1.51 -25.41
N LYS A 115 4.15 1.07 -24.80
CA LYS A 115 2.84 0.98 -25.46
C LYS A 115 2.21 2.36 -25.67
N GLU A 116 2.38 3.27 -24.71
CA GLU A 116 1.83 4.62 -24.78
C GLU A 116 2.50 5.45 -25.87
N SER A 117 3.81 5.27 -26.08
CA SER A 117 4.55 5.90 -27.18
C SER A 117 4.09 5.47 -28.59
N HIS A 118 3.38 4.35 -28.72
CA HIS A 118 2.84 3.84 -30.00
C HIS A 118 1.33 4.09 -30.19
N GLY A 119 0.62 4.55 -29.16
CA GLY A 119 -0.85 4.58 -29.12
C GLY A 119 -1.52 5.88 -29.57
N ASP A 120 -0.85 7.03 -29.46
CA ASP A 120 -1.41 8.34 -29.86
C ASP A 120 -0.36 9.17 -30.60
N GLN A 121 -0.43 9.17 -31.93
CA GLN A 121 0.04 10.31 -32.74
C GLN A 121 -1.19 11.01 -33.31
N PRO A 122 -1.48 12.21 -32.79
CA PRO A 122 -1.37 13.38 -33.65
C PRO A 122 -0.43 14.42 -33.03
N ASP A 123 0.69 14.67 -33.71
CA ASP A 123 1.52 15.88 -33.66
C ASP A 123 1.51 16.71 -32.36
N LEU A 124 2.10 16.18 -31.28
CA LEU A 124 2.55 17.01 -30.16
C LEU A 124 3.85 17.71 -30.53
N THR A 125 3.68 18.84 -31.21
CA THR A 125 4.67 19.92 -31.26
C THR A 125 5.14 20.26 -29.84
N MET A 126 6.46 20.17 -29.66
CA MET A 126 7.29 20.79 -28.61
C MET A 126 6.53 21.57 -27.52
N ARG A 127 6.41 20.98 -26.33
CA ARG A 127 6.24 21.76 -25.08
C ARG A 127 7.61 22.30 -24.66
N GLY A 128 7.96 23.47 -25.17
CA GLY A 128 9.10 24.27 -24.74
C GLY A 128 8.79 25.76 -24.99
N PRO A 129 9.35 26.70 -24.19
CA PRO A 129 9.09 28.11 -24.39
C PRO A 129 9.56 28.53 -25.78
N LEU A 130 8.69 29.23 -26.49
CA LEU A 130 8.94 29.88 -27.76
C LEU A 130 10.30 30.60 -27.72
N HIS A 131 11.30 30.15 -28.51
CA HIS A 131 12.26 30.95 -29.30
C HIS A 131 13.43 30.08 -29.84
N SER A 132 13.48 29.99 -31.18
CA SER A 132 14.66 29.92 -32.06
C SER A 132 15.61 28.70 -32.07
N GLY A 133 15.66 28.03 -33.24
CA GLY A 133 16.93 27.66 -33.87
C GLY A 133 17.23 26.17 -34.12
N LYS A 134 16.83 25.67 -35.30
CA LYS A 134 17.27 24.43 -36.02
C LYS A 134 17.08 23.09 -35.29
N PRO A 135 16.61 22.02 -35.97
CA PRO A 135 16.53 20.70 -35.37
C PRO A 135 17.97 20.16 -35.23
N ILE A 136 18.53 20.29 -34.04
CA ILE A 136 19.69 19.48 -33.65
C ILE A 136 19.15 18.06 -33.63
N LEU A 137 19.61 17.22 -34.56
CA LEU A 137 19.36 15.79 -34.57
C LEU A 137 19.92 15.22 -33.25
N ASP A 138 19.07 15.18 -32.24
CA ASP A 138 19.45 14.78 -30.89
C ASP A 138 19.76 13.28 -30.92
N LYS A 139 21.03 12.91 -30.75
CA LYS A 139 21.45 11.49 -30.63
C LYS A 139 20.72 10.78 -29.48
N THR A 140 20.20 11.56 -28.53
CA THR A 140 19.37 11.12 -27.40
C THR A 140 18.02 10.56 -27.84
N ALA A 141 17.48 10.99 -28.98
CA ALA A 141 16.22 10.45 -29.54
C ALA A 141 16.36 9.04 -30.13
N ARG A 142 17.59 8.59 -30.46
CA ARG A 142 17.85 7.24 -31.02
C ARG A 142 17.99 6.14 -29.95
N LEU A 143 18.01 6.50 -28.66
CA LEU A 143 18.15 5.56 -27.55
C LEU A 143 16.86 5.39 -26.72
N ARG A 144 15.80 6.13 -27.08
CA ARG A 144 14.46 5.95 -26.51
C ARG A 144 14.00 4.51 -26.77
N ASP A 145 13.67 3.78 -25.70
CA ASP A 145 13.31 2.35 -25.68
C ASP A 145 14.48 1.36 -25.93
N GLY A 146 15.72 1.82 -25.71
CA GLY A 146 16.92 0.97 -25.81
C GLY A 146 17.24 0.16 -24.55
N TYR A 147 18.14 -0.83 -24.69
CA TYR A 147 18.65 -1.65 -23.57
C TYR A 147 19.21 -0.82 -22.41
N PHE A 148 19.91 0.28 -22.70
CA PHE A 148 20.50 1.14 -21.66
C PHE A 148 19.46 1.85 -20.81
N GLU A 149 18.34 2.27 -21.41
CA GLU A 149 17.23 2.90 -20.69
C GLU A 149 16.48 1.85 -19.85
N PHE A 150 16.26 0.65 -20.41
CA PHE A 150 15.68 -0.47 -19.66
C PHE A 150 16.52 -0.83 -18.43
N ALA A 151 17.83 -1.01 -18.62
CA ALA A 151 18.75 -1.31 -17.52
C ALA A 151 18.81 -0.18 -16.49
N LEU A 152 18.73 1.09 -16.93
CA LEU A 152 18.66 2.25 -16.05
C LEU A 152 17.40 2.22 -15.17
N VAL A 153 16.22 2.00 -15.76
CA VAL A 153 14.95 1.96 -15.02
C VAL A 153 14.96 0.85 -13.96
N LEU A 154 15.46 -0.35 -14.31
CA LEU A 154 15.57 -1.46 -13.36
C LEU A 154 16.57 -1.18 -12.22
N ALA A 155 17.75 -0.64 -12.56
CA ALA A 155 18.76 -0.34 -11.55
C ALA A 155 18.29 0.76 -10.58
N VAL A 156 17.65 1.82 -11.10
CA VAL A 156 17.08 2.91 -10.30
C VAL A 156 15.96 2.38 -9.41
N SER A 157 15.00 1.61 -9.95
CA SER A 157 13.86 1.12 -9.18
C SER A 157 14.31 0.21 -8.03
N GLN A 158 15.21 -0.74 -8.30
CA GLN A 158 15.71 -1.67 -7.30
C GLN A 158 16.56 -0.99 -6.22
N LEU A 159 17.48 -0.10 -6.63
CA LEU A 159 18.35 0.59 -5.69
C LEU A 159 17.54 1.53 -4.79
N ALA A 160 16.62 2.30 -5.37
CA ALA A 160 15.72 3.16 -4.62
C ALA A 160 14.83 2.37 -3.66
N ALA A 161 14.22 1.27 -4.11
CA ALA A 161 13.40 0.43 -3.26
C ALA A 161 14.20 -0.21 -2.10
N SER A 162 15.40 -0.74 -2.38
CA SER A 162 16.26 -1.36 -1.36
C SER A 162 16.74 -0.34 -0.34
N MET A 163 17.23 0.83 -0.77
CA MET A 163 17.68 1.89 0.14
C MET A 163 16.52 2.45 0.97
N SER A 164 15.36 2.69 0.34
CA SER A 164 14.19 3.22 1.04
C SER A 164 13.69 2.23 2.08
N SER A 165 13.48 0.98 1.69
CA SER A 165 13.01 -0.07 2.60
C SER A 165 14.03 -0.40 3.71
N ALA A 166 15.33 -0.19 3.49
CA ALA A 166 16.33 -0.34 4.55
C ALA A 166 16.20 0.75 5.62
N VAL A 167 16.03 2.00 5.19
CA VAL A 167 15.84 3.16 6.08
C VAL A 167 14.51 3.03 6.83
N GLN A 168 13.44 2.77 6.08
CA GLN A 168 12.08 2.72 6.60
C GLN A 168 11.83 1.49 7.46
N GLY A 169 12.27 0.31 7.03
CA GLY A 169 12.15 -0.91 7.84
C GLY A 169 12.88 -0.79 9.18
N SER A 170 14.09 -0.22 9.19
CA SER A 170 14.84 0.04 10.42
C SER A 170 14.10 1.02 11.33
N PHE A 171 13.55 2.08 10.75
CA PHE A 171 12.78 3.09 11.46
C PHE A 171 11.50 2.51 12.06
N ILE A 172 10.72 1.72 11.30
CA ILE A 172 9.50 1.04 11.77
C ILE A 172 9.82 0.11 12.93
N CYS A 173 10.83 -0.76 12.78
CA CYS A 173 11.23 -1.66 13.84
C CYS A 173 11.66 -0.90 15.11
N ALA A 174 12.41 0.19 14.97
CA ALA A 174 12.80 1.03 16.10
C ALA A 174 11.59 1.69 16.76
N LEU A 175 10.65 2.19 15.95
CA LEU A 175 9.45 2.88 16.42
C LEU A 175 8.52 1.94 17.18
N VAL A 176 8.32 0.70 16.71
CA VAL A 176 7.54 -0.33 17.42
C VAL A 176 8.15 -0.65 18.78
N VAL A 177 9.47 -0.86 18.82
CA VAL A 177 10.18 -1.18 20.07
C VAL A 177 10.12 0.00 21.04
N TRP A 178 10.20 1.23 20.53
CA TRP A 178 10.04 2.44 21.32
C TRP A 178 8.61 2.61 21.84
N ALA A 179 7.60 2.36 21.00
CA ALA A 179 6.18 2.41 21.36
C ALA A 179 5.89 1.47 22.52
N ARG A 180 6.30 0.20 22.39
CA ARG A 180 6.13 -0.85 23.40
C ARG A 180 6.79 -0.46 24.73
N LYS A 181 8.01 0.08 24.70
CA LYS A 181 8.71 0.53 25.92
C LYS A 181 8.06 1.74 26.59
N SER A 182 7.42 2.60 25.80
CA SER A 182 6.76 3.82 26.29
C SER A 182 5.31 3.56 26.73
N GLY A 183 4.81 2.33 26.56
CA GLY A 183 3.43 1.94 26.89
C GLY A 183 2.39 2.43 25.89
N PHE A 184 2.80 2.89 24.71
CA PHE A 184 1.89 3.25 23.62
C PHE A 184 1.51 2.00 22.83
N ASP A 185 0.26 1.96 22.37
CA ASP A 185 -0.23 0.94 21.45
C ASP A 185 0.42 1.12 20.07
N PRO A 186 1.24 0.16 19.60
CA PRO A 186 1.91 0.24 18.31
C PRO A 186 0.92 0.28 17.13
N ASP A 187 -0.28 -0.31 17.26
CA ASP A 187 -1.29 -0.31 16.19
C ASP A 187 -1.77 1.11 15.87
N ASN A 188 -1.89 1.96 16.90
CA ASN A 188 -2.46 3.31 16.77
C ASN A 188 -1.43 4.35 16.31
N MET A 189 -0.15 4.07 16.55
CA MET A 189 0.93 5.06 16.38
C MET A 189 1.90 4.71 15.24
N VAL A 190 2.35 3.46 15.13
CA VAL A 190 3.42 3.09 14.19
C VAL A 190 2.93 3.15 12.76
N ILE A 191 1.74 2.61 12.51
CA ILE A 191 1.19 2.43 11.16
C ILE A 191 1.00 3.77 10.44
N PRO A 192 0.37 4.82 11.02
CA PRO A 192 0.23 6.10 10.31
C PRO A 192 1.58 6.81 10.09
N ILE A 193 2.52 6.70 11.04
CA ILE A 193 3.85 7.31 10.90
C ILE A 193 4.65 6.62 9.78
N ALA A 194 4.65 5.30 9.76
CA ALA A 194 5.27 4.51 8.70
C ALA A 194 4.62 4.80 7.34
N GLY A 195 3.29 4.87 7.31
CA GLY A 195 2.48 5.14 6.14
C GLY A 195 2.74 6.49 5.48
N SER A 196 3.27 7.49 6.17
CA SER A 196 3.45 8.84 5.63
C SER A 196 4.91 9.19 5.35
N LEU A 197 5.82 8.92 6.30
CA LEU A 197 7.26 9.12 6.11
C LEU A 197 7.83 8.17 5.04
N GLY A 198 7.17 7.03 4.87
CA GLY A 198 7.49 6.07 3.85
C GLY A 198 7.41 6.63 2.42
N ASP A 199 6.33 7.36 2.12
CA ASP A 199 6.09 7.89 0.77
C ASP A 199 7.12 8.98 0.46
N LEU A 200 7.37 9.86 1.42
CA LEU A 200 8.35 10.94 1.28
C LEU A 200 9.76 10.40 1.02
N CYS A 201 10.20 9.42 1.80
CA CYS A 201 11.54 8.87 1.67
C CYS A 201 11.71 8.00 0.40
N THR A 202 10.65 7.29 -0.05
CA THR A 202 10.71 6.55 -1.33
C THR A 202 10.82 7.49 -2.53
N LEU A 203 10.01 8.55 -2.57
CA LEU A 203 10.05 9.54 -3.66
C LEU A 203 11.40 10.25 -3.71
N THR A 204 11.89 10.74 -2.57
CA THR A 204 13.17 11.47 -2.51
C THR A 204 14.33 10.59 -2.96
N LEU A 205 14.40 9.33 -2.52
CA LEU A 205 15.43 8.40 -2.97
C LEU A 205 15.28 8.06 -4.46
N LEU A 206 14.06 7.82 -4.94
CA LEU A 206 13.80 7.56 -6.37
C LEU A 206 14.27 8.73 -7.24
N GLY A 207 13.93 9.96 -6.88
CA GLY A 207 14.34 11.16 -7.59
C GLY A 207 15.86 11.35 -7.59
N LEU A 208 16.51 11.26 -6.42
CA LEU A 208 17.95 11.46 -6.27
C LEU A 208 18.77 10.38 -6.99
N ILE A 209 18.40 9.11 -6.82
CA ILE A 209 19.06 7.98 -7.47
C ILE A 209 18.83 8.05 -8.98
N GLY A 210 17.61 8.35 -9.41
CA GLY A 210 17.27 8.54 -10.83
C GLY A 210 18.13 9.65 -11.46
N ALA A 211 18.23 10.81 -10.81
CA ALA A 211 19.04 11.92 -11.29
C ALA A 211 20.55 11.58 -11.31
N GLY A 212 21.05 10.88 -10.30
CA GLY A 212 22.45 10.46 -10.23
C GLY A 212 22.82 9.45 -11.32
N LEU A 213 22.01 8.39 -11.49
CA LEU A 213 22.29 7.34 -12.46
C LEU A 213 22.09 7.81 -13.91
N LEU A 214 21.23 8.80 -14.15
CA LEU A 214 21.02 9.39 -15.47
C LEU A 214 22.28 10.09 -16.03
N TYR A 215 23.16 10.61 -15.16
CA TYR A 215 24.45 11.13 -15.60
C TYR A 215 25.34 10.07 -16.27
N PHE A 216 25.14 8.80 -15.90
CA PHE A 216 25.88 7.65 -16.42
C PHE A 216 25.10 6.90 -17.50
N GLU A 217 24.01 7.47 -18.02
CA GLU A 217 23.23 6.87 -19.10
C GLU A 217 24.10 6.63 -20.34
N GLY A 218 23.96 5.44 -20.94
CA GLY A 218 24.81 5.01 -22.07
C GLY A 218 26.14 4.37 -21.66
N THR A 219 26.45 4.30 -20.37
CA THR A 219 27.56 3.48 -19.84
C THR A 219 27.04 2.12 -19.35
N GLY A 220 27.93 1.12 -19.26
CA GLY A 220 27.62 -0.18 -18.65
C GLY A 220 27.48 -0.16 -17.13
N ILE A 221 27.45 1.00 -16.49
CA ILE A 221 27.39 1.11 -15.01
C ILE A 221 26.03 0.64 -14.49
N ALA A 222 24.93 1.03 -15.14
CA ALA A 222 23.58 0.61 -14.73
C ALA A 222 23.41 -0.91 -14.79
N THR A 223 24.00 -1.57 -15.79
CA THR A 223 23.93 -3.02 -15.95
C THR A 223 24.79 -3.75 -14.92
N LEU A 224 25.99 -3.23 -14.61
CA LEU A 224 26.81 -3.76 -13.53
C LEU A 224 26.13 -3.60 -12.16
N LEU A 225 25.51 -2.45 -11.92
CA LEU A 225 24.75 -2.21 -10.69
C LEU A 225 23.56 -3.16 -10.57
N PHE A 226 22.79 -3.35 -11.65
CA PHE A 226 21.69 -4.31 -11.71
C PHE A 226 22.14 -5.74 -11.36
N LEU A 227 23.26 -6.19 -11.94
CA LEU A 227 23.86 -7.49 -11.61
C LEU A 227 24.30 -7.56 -10.13
N GLY A 228 24.90 -6.49 -9.62
CA GLY A 228 25.25 -6.37 -8.20
C GLY A 228 24.04 -6.51 -7.28
N LEU A 229 22.93 -5.85 -7.61
CA LEU A 229 21.67 -5.91 -6.84
C LEU A 229 21.02 -7.30 -6.89
N ILE A 230 21.14 -8.04 -8.00
CA ILE A 230 20.73 -9.45 -8.05
C ILE A 230 21.57 -10.29 -7.07
N THR A 231 22.89 -10.12 -7.05
CA THR A 231 23.74 -10.86 -6.11
C THR A 231 23.40 -10.53 -4.66
N LEU A 232 23.13 -9.25 -4.37
CA LEU A 232 22.70 -8.79 -3.05
C LEU A 232 21.34 -9.40 -2.66
N CYS A 233 20.39 -9.49 -3.60
CA CYS A 233 19.10 -10.15 -3.40
C CYS A 233 19.27 -11.61 -2.99
N VAL A 234 20.16 -12.35 -3.67
CA VAL A 234 20.47 -13.75 -3.31
C VAL A 234 21.05 -13.84 -1.90
N VAL A 235 21.97 -12.94 -1.53
CA VAL A 235 22.54 -12.90 -0.17
C VAL A 235 21.45 -12.68 0.89
N PHE A 236 20.55 -11.72 0.68
CA PHE A 236 19.44 -11.47 1.61
C PHE A 236 18.43 -12.61 1.63
N MET A 237 18.22 -13.29 0.51
CA MET A 237 17.36 -14.47 0.43
C MET A 237 17.92 -15.62 1.28
N LEU A 238 19.22 -15.89 1.16
CA LEU A 238 19.91 -16.89 1.99
C LEU A 238 19.88 -16.52 3.47
N ALA A 239 20.01 -15.24 3.81
CA ALA A 239 19.88 -14.76 5.19
C ALA A 239 18.45 -14.95 5.74
N THR A 240 17.43 -14.67 4.92
CA THR A 240 16.01 -14.87 5.27
C THR A 240 15.69 -16.34 5.52
N LEU A 241 16.18 -17.24 4.66
CA LEU A 241 15.95 -18.69 4.79
C LEU A 241 16.53 -19.29 6.09
N ARG A 242 17.55 -18.65 6.67
CA ARG A 242 18.13 -19.08 7.95
C ARG A 242 17.27 -18.71 9.16
N ASN A 243 16.33 -17.77 9.00
CA ASN A 243 15.53 -17.26 10.12
C ASN A 243 14.17 -17.98 10.19
N VAL A 244 13.90 -18.61 11.33
CA VAL A 244 12.71 -19.43 11.55
C VAL A 244 11.41 -18.62 11.47
N TYR A 245 11.43 -17.35 11.90
CA TYR A 245 10.23 -16.50 11.96
C TYR A 245 9.74 -16.02 10.59
N VAL A 246 10.62 -15.97 9.58
CA VAL A 246 10.31 -15.33 8.29
C VAL A 246 10.50 -16.23 7.08
N ARG A 247 11.15 -17.39 7.22
CA ARG A 247 11.41 -18.31 6.10
C ARG A 247 10.13 -18.75 5.39
N GLU A 248 9.04 -18.92 6.12
CA GLU A 248 7.75 -19.35 5.57
C GLU A 248 7.09 -18.26 4.74
N LEU A 249 7.27 -17.00 5.13
CA LEU A 249 6.76 -15.85 4.40
C LEU A 249 7.45 -15.70 3.03
N LEU A 250 8.69 -16.17 2.90
CA LEU A 250 9.38 -16.25 1.62
C LEU A 250 8.81 -17.35 0.71
N ALA A 251 8.13 -18.38 1.24
CA ALA A 251 7.50 -19.41 0.41
C ALA A 251 6.09 -19.00 -0.03
N CYS A 252 5.28 -18.42 0.87
CA CYS A 252 3.85 -18.22 0.64
C CYS A 252 3.45 -16.76 0.36
N GLY A 253 4.28 -15.77 0.69
CA GLY A 253 3.89 -14.34 0.69
C GLY A 253 3.85 -13.64 -0.67
N TRP A 254 4.14 -14.32 -1.78
CA TRP A 254 4.34 -13.67 -3.09
C TRP A 254 3.05 -13.30 -3.82
N ALA A 255 2.03 -14.15 -3.73
CA ALA A 255 0.80 -13.96 -4.50
C ALA A 255 0.10 -12.62 -4.19
N PRO A 256 -0.09 -12.22 -2.92
CA PRO A 256 -0.66 -10.90 -2.60
C PRO A 256 0.19 -9.75 -3.15
N LEU A 257 1.53 -9.84 -3.05
CA LEU A 257 2.43 -8.79 -3.49
C LEU A 257 2.41 -8.57 -5.00
N PHE A 258 2.42 -9.63 -5.80
CA PHE A 258 2.38 -9.50 -7.26
C PHE A 258 1.01 -9.05 -7.77
N VAL A 259 -0.08 -9.56 -7.18
CA VAL A 259 -1.43 -9.10 -7.54
C VAL A 259 -1.60 -7.62 -7.18
N ALA A 260 -1.15 -7.22 -5.99
CA ALA A 260 -1.17 -5.83 -5.57
C ALA A 260 -0.36 -4.94 -6.52
N THR A 261 0.85 -5.36 -6.92
CA THR A 261 1.69 -4.63 -7.89
C THR A 261 0.98 -4.46 -9.24
N GLY A 262 0.31 -5.49 -9.72
CA GLY A 262 -0.52 -5.42 -10.93
C GLY A 262 -1.66 -4.41 -10.81
N LEU A 263 -2.42 -4.44 -9.71
CA LEU A 263 -3.50 -3.46 -9.46
C LEU A 263 -2.95 -2.03 -9.30
N SER A 264 -1.78 -1.87 -8.67
CA SER A 264 -1.09 -0.57 -8.54
C SER A 264 -0.78 0.04 -9.90
N SER A 265 -0.37 -0.79 -10.86
CA SER A 265 -0.06 -0.33 -12.21
C SER A 265 -1.30 0.27 -12.90
N LEU A 266 -2.49 -0.28 -12.64
CA LEU A 266 -3.75 0.29 -13.11
C LEU A 266 -4.01 1.66 -12.49
N ALA A 267 -3.80 1.82 -11.17
CA ALA A 267 -3.92 3.11 -10.50
C ALA A 267 -2.92 4.13 -11.07
N GLY A 268 -1.68 3.72 -11.35
CA GLY A 268 -0.64 4.57 -11.93
C GLY A 268 -1.00 5.09 -13.34
N VAL A 269 -1.54 4.23 -14.20
CA VAL A 269 -2.02 4.64 -15.53
C VAL A 269 -3.20 5.61 -15.43
N ILE A 270 -4.11 5.42 -14.47
CA ILE A 270 -5.22 6.35 -14.24
C ILE A 270 -4.68 7.71 -13.76
N LEU A 271 -3.69 7.70 -12.86
CA LEU A 271 -3.03 8.91 -12.37
C LEU A 271 -2.42 9.72 -13.51
N GLU A 272 -1.62 9.09 -14.37
CA GLU A 272 -0.91 9.76 -15.47
C GLU A 272 -1.87 10.44 -16.46
N LYS A 273 -2.90 9.71 -16.88
CA LYS A 273 -3.92 10.23 -17.81
C LYS A 273 -4.64 11.45 -17.25
N ASN A 274 -4.91 11.45 -15.95
CA ASN A 274 -5.63 12.54 -15.29
C ASN A 274 -4.72 13.67 -14.83
N ALA A 275 -3.45 13.39 -14.52
CA ALA A 275 -2.44 14.38 -14.14
C ALA A 275 -2.23 15.43 -15.23
N SER A 276 -2.31 15.02 -16.51
CA SER A 276 -2.20 15.94 -17.65
C SER A 276 -3.47 16.77 -17.90
N GLN A 277 -4.64 16.26 -17.49
CA GLN A 277 -5.95 16.87 -17.77
C GLN A 277 -6.43 17.81 -16.66
N TYR A 278 -6.08 17.53 -15.40
CA TYR A 278 -6.63 18.22 -14.25
C TYR A 278 -5.56 18.92 -13.40
N PRO A 279 -5.67 20.23 -13.16
CA PRO A 279 -4.70 20.96 -12.36
C PRO A 279 -4.71 20.49 -10.89
N GLY A 280 -3.53 20.25 -10.33
CA GLY A 280 -3.35 19.82 -8.94
C GLY A 280 -3.76 18.37 -8.66
N TYR A 281 -4.06 17.58 -9.68
CA TYR A 281 -4.40 16.16 -9.51
C TYR A 281 -3.27 15.34 -8.87
N PRO A 282 -1.99 15.48 -9.28
CA PRO A 282 -0.87 14.76 -8.66
C PRO A 282 -0.67 15.10 -7.17
N LEU A 283 -0.97 16.34 -6.77
CA LEU A 283 -0.89 16.77 -5.38
C LEU A 283 -1.93 16.09 -4.48
N LEU A 284 -3.15 15.87 -5.01
CA LEU A 284 -4.25 15.26 -4.26
C LEU A 284 -4.20 13.74 -4.23
N ALA A 285 -3.62 13.10 -5.25
CA ALA A 285 -3.65 11.66 -5.43
C ALA A 285 -3.06 10.86 -4.25
N PRO A 286 -1.84 11.15 -3.72
CA PRO A 286 -1.28 10.44 -2.58
C PRO A 286 -2.14 10.53 -1.32
N ILE A 287 -2.88 11.61 -1.13
CA ILE A 287 -3.63 11.86 0.10
C ILE A 287 -5.00 11.21 0.05
N VAL A 288 -5.66 11.32 -1.11
CA VAL A 288 -6.95 10.66 -1.37
C VAL A 288 -6.82 9.14 -1.34
N ALA A 289 -5.69 8.59 -1.76
CA ALA A 289 -5.38 7.17 -1.64
C ALA A 289 -4.83 6.80 -0.26
N GLY A 290 -3.88 7.57 0.26
CA GLY A 290 -3.12 7.24 1.46
C GLY A 290 -3.93 7.26 2.75
N MET A 291 -4.80 8.26 2.95
CA MET A 291 -5.56 8.38 4.21
C MET A 291 -6.55 7.23 4.44
N PRO A 292 -7.41 6.84 3.48
CA PRO A 292 -8.24 5.64 3.59
C PRO A 292 -7.42 4.35 3.79
N SER A 293 -6.29 4.21 3.07
CA SER A 293 -5.40 3.05 3.18
C SER A 293 -4.75 2.94 4.57
N ILE A 294 -4.26 4.05 5.14
CA ILE A 294 -3.71 4.09 6.50
C ILE A 294 -4.79 3.77 7.54
N ALA A 295 -5.99 4.31 7.37
CA ALA A 295 -7.11 4.06 8.27
C ALA A 295 -7.54 2.58 8.26
N ALA A 296 -7.61 1.98 7.08
CA ALA A 296 -7.84 0.55 6.92
C ALA A 296 -6.71 -0.27 7.56
N ALA A 297 -5.45 0.15 7.42
CA ALA A 297 -4.30 -0.51 8.03
C ALA A 297 -4.33 -0.50 9.56
N VAL A 298 -4.66 0.63 10.17
CA VAL A 298 -4.83 0.73 11.63
C VAL A 298 -5.95 -0.19 12.10
N HIS A 299 -7.08 -0.22 11.39
CA HIS A 299 -8.19 -1.11 11.72
C HIS A 299 -7.81 -2.59 11.58
N THR A 300 -7.14 -2.96 10.49
CA THR A 300 -6.66 -4.33 10.28
C THR A 300 -5.67 -4.73 11.35
N SER A 301 -4.66 -3.93 11.68
CA SER A 301 -3.67 -4.25 12.71
C SER A 301 -4.30 -4.51 14.08
N ARG A 302 -5.30 -3.71 14.45
CA ARG A 302 -6.05 -3.91 15.70
C ARG A 302 -6.85 -5.22 15.66
N LEU A 303 -7.45 -5.54 14.51
CA LEU A 303 -8.22 -6.77 14.33
C LEU A 303 -7.34 -8.01 14.32
N THR A 304 -6.19 -7.98 13.65
CA THR A 304 -5.25 -9.12 13.62
C THR A 304 -4.58 -9.31 14.97
N SER A 305 -4.18 -8.22 15.64
CA SER A 305 -3.70 -8.26 17.02
C SER A 305 -4.75 -8.86 17.96
N SER A 306 -6.04 -8.53 17.81
CA SER A 306 -7.09 -9.08 18.67
C SER A 306 -7.35 -10.57 18.41
N LEU A 307 -7.28 -11.00 17.15
CA LEU A 307 -7.36 -12.41 16.73
C LEU A 307 -6.21 -13.23 17.30
N HIS A 308 -4.97 -12.78 17.11
CA HIS A 308 -3.77 -13.47 17.59
C HIS A 308 -3.64 -13.45 19.12
N ALA A 309 -4.11 -12.39 19.79
CA ALA A 309 -4.18 -12.34 21.25
C ALA A 309 -5.37 -13.13 21.84
N HIS A 310 -6.18 -13.81 21.01
CA HIS A 310 -7.40 -14.53 21.39
C HIS A 310 -8.43 -13.69 22.15
N THR A 311 -8.38 -12.37 22.01
CA THR A 311 -9.36 -11.44 22.60
C THR A 311 -10.63 -11.36 21.76
N PHE A 312 -10.51 -11.57 20.45
CA PHE A 312 -11.62 -11.74 19.53
C PHE A 312 -11.56 -13.14 18.92
N ARG A 313 -12.66 -13.89 18.95
CA ARG A 313 -12.76 -15.24 18.37
C ARG A 313 -13.59 -15.19 17.10
N ALA A 314 -12.91 -15.29 15.96
CA ALA A 314 -13.56 -15.39 14.66
C ALA A 314 -13.97 -16.82 14.31
N ASN A 315 -14.90 -16.96 13.36
CA ASN A 315 -15.24 -18.25 12.78
C ASN A 315 -14.03 -18.82 12.05
N THR A 316 -13.77 -20.10 12.25
CA THR A 316 -12.75 -20.86 11.53
C THR A 316 -13.42 -21.97 10.73
N ARG A 317 -12.74 -22.44 9.67
CA ARG A 317 -13.24 -23.55 8.88
C ARG A 317 -13.44 -24.78 9.78
N PRO A 318 -14.58 -25.50 9.69
CA PRO A 318 -14.78 -26.70 10.47
C PRO A 318 -13.65 -27.70 10.19
N ALA A 319 -12.93 -28.11 11.24
CA ALA A 319 -11.86 -29.08 11.12
C ALA A 319 -12.38 -30.36 10.45
N HIS A 320 -11.64 -30.88 9.46
CA HIS A 320 -11.93 -32.22 8.96
C HIS A 320 -11.94 -33.18 10.18
N PRO A 321 -12.90 -34.13 10.28
CA PRO A 321 -13.13 -34.94 11.49
C PRO A 321 -11.99 -35.91 11.86
N SER A 322 -10.79 -35.73 11.33
CA SER A 322 -9.63 -36.58 11.57
C SER A 322 -8.92 -36.29 12.90
N TYR A 323 -9.18 -35.14 13.55
CA TYR A 323 -8.70 -34.90 14.91
C TYR A 323 -9.54 -33.85 15.65
N MET A 324 -10.39 -34.29 16.58
CA MET A 324 -10.98 -33.44 17.62
C MET A 324 -10.14 -33.61 18.90
N PRO A 325 -9.62 -32.53 19.51
CA PRO A 325 -9.00 -32.63 20.82
C PRO A 325 -10.04 -33.06 21.88
N LEU A 326 -9.66 -33.99 22.75
CA LEU A 326 -10.50 -34.65 23.77
C LEU A 326 -11.22 -33.68 24.75
N GLN A 327 -10.85 -32.39 24.75
CA GLN A 327 -11.43 -31.38 25.64
C GLN A 327 -12.82 -30.91 25.18
N GLU A 328 -13.12 -30.98 23.88
CA GLU A 328 -14.33 -30.38 23.28
C GLU A 328 -15.49 -31.39 23.13
N GLN A 329 -15.20 -32.69 23.23
CA GLN A 329 -16.21 -33.76 23.22
C GLN A 329 -17.15 -33.77 24.44
N VAL A 330 -16.84 -33.03 25.49
CA VAL A 330 -17.62 -33.05 26.74
C VAL A 330 -18.78 -32.03 26.73
N ILE A 331 -18.81 -31.09 25.77
CA ILE A 331 -19.79 -29.99 25.79
C ILE A 331 -20.96 -30.19 24.81
N GLU A 332 -20.77 -30.92 23.71
CA GLU A 332 -21.84 -31.19 22.72
C GLU A 332 -22.51 -32.55 22.94
N ASP A 333 -23.17 -32.70 24.09
CA ASP A 333 -24.17 -33.75 24.26
C ASP A 333 -25.53 -33.07 24.53
N SER A 334 -26.17 -32.56 23.46
CA SER A 334 -27.64 -32.50 23.32
C SER A 334 -28.11 -31.69 22.09
N THR A 335 -29.00 -32.32 21.32
CA THR A 335 -29.96 -31.72 20.36
C THR A 335 -29.52 -31.33 18.94
N SER A 336 -29.04 -32.27 18.13
CA SER A 336 -29.52 -32.40 16.74
C SER A 336 -29.16 -33.77 16.15
N PRO A 337 -30.05 -34.43 15.38
CA PRO A 337 -29.69 -35.67 14.70
C PRO A 337 -28.69 -35.36 13.56
N PRO A 338 -27.69 -36.21 13.33
CA PRO A 338 -26.75 -36.02 12.24
C PRO A 338 -27.49 -36.06 10.90
N GLN A 339 -27.41 -34.96 10.15
CA GLN A 339 -27.91 -34.88 8.77
C GLN A 339 -27.18 -35.93 7.92
N ARG A 340 -27.89 -37.02 7.57
CA ARG A 340 -27.41 -37.99 6.57
C ARG A 340 -27.40 -37.30 5.21
N LEU A 341 -26.22 -37.13 4.62
CA LEU A 341 -26.11 -36.70 3.21
C LEU A 341 -26.71 -37.76 2.29
N ASP A 342 -27.55 -37.31 1.36
CA ASP A 342 -28.12 -38.15 0.30
C ASP A 342 -27.01 -38.73 -0.60
N PRO A 343 -26.89 -40.07 -0.72
CA PRO A 343 -25.82 -40.74 -1.46
C PRO A 343 -25.93 -40.61 -3.00
N ALA A 344 -26.96 -39.92 -3.51
CA ALA A 344 -27.27 -39.83 -4.94
C ALA A 344 -26.84 -38.52 -5.62
N SER A 345 -26.18 -37.61 -4.90
CA SER A 345 -25.75 -36.33 -5.46
C SER A 345 -24.37 -36.44 -6.13
N PRO A 346 -24.16 -35.87 -7.34
CA PRO A 346 -22.87 -35.93 -7.99
C PRO A 346 -21.82 -35.26 -7.10
N PHE A 347 -20.70 -35.94 -6.85
CA PHE A 347 -19.62 -35.48 -5.96
C PHE A 347 -19.23 -34.01 -6.19
N HIS A 348 -19.17 -33.59 -7.46
CA HIS A 348 -18.90 -32.20 -7.84
C HIS A 348 -19.96 -31.23 -7.31
N LEU A 349 -21.24 -31.58 -7.36
CA LEU A 349 -22.34 -30.72 -6.87
C LEU A 349 -22.32 -30.57 -5.35
N VAL A 350 -21.94 -31.63 -4.62
CA VAL A 350 -21.75 -31.58 -3.16
C VAL A 350 -20.57 -30.69 -2.82
N TRP A 351 -19.45 -30.86 -3.54
CA TRP A 351 -18.27 -30.03 -3.37
C TRP A 351 -18.56 -28.55 -3.64
N TRP A 352 -19.28 -28.22 -4.72
CA TRP A 352 -19.67 -26.83 -5.03
C TRP A 352 -20.66 -26.25 -4.02
N LYS A 353 -21.60 -27.05 -3.50
CA LYS A 353 -22.50 -26.60 -2.43
C LYS A 353 -21.75 -26.35 -1.13
N GLN A 354 -20.81 -27.23 -0.77
CA GLN A 354 -19.99 -27.09 0.43
C GLN A 354 -18.99 -25.94 0.31
N PHE A 355 -18.39 -25.75 -0.86
CA PHE A 355 -17.55 -24.59 -1.14
C PHE A 355 -18.39 -23.30 -1.10
N GLY A 356 -19.58 -23.31 -1.70
CA GLY A 356 -20.51 -22.18 -1.67
C GLY A 356 -20.94 -21.81 -0.24
N SER A 357 -21.27 -22.79 0.61
CA SER A 357 -21.61 -22.54 2.01
C SER A 357 -20.41 -22.02 2.80
N GLN A 358 -19.23 -22.65 2.65
CA GLN A 358 -17.99 -22.17 3.29
C GLN A 358 -17.62 -20.75 2.85
N LEU A 359 -17.83 -20.41 1.58
CA LEU A 359 -17.57 -19.09 1.04
C LEU A 359 -18.55 -18.06 1.62
N VAL A 360 -19.85 -18.39 1.71
CA VAL A 360 -20.85 -17.53 2.36
C VAL A 360 -20.52 -17.34 3.84
N ASP A 361 -20.20 -18.40 4.56
CA ASP A 361 -19.85 -18.35 6.00
C ASP A 361 -18.57 -17.51 6.22
N SER A 362 -17.58 -17.63 5.33
CA SER A 362 -16.33 -16.85 5.40
C SER A 362 -16.51 -15.36 5.12
N LEU A 363 -17.57 -14.98 4.41
CA LEU A 363 -17.91 -13.59 4.08
C LEU A 363 -18.87 -12.96 5.07
N GLN A 364 -19.41 -13.71 6.04
CA GLN A 364 -20.29 -13.15 7.04
C GLN A 364 -19.51 -12.16 7.92
N PRO A 365 -19.90 -10.87 7.95
CA PRO A 365 -19.18 -9.87 8.74
C PRO A 365 -19.40 -10.15 10.22
N GLN A 366 -18.31 -10.47 10.94
CA GLN A 366 -18.34 -10.66 12.38
C GLN A 366 -17.91 -9.37 13.06
N ILE A 367 -18.86 -8.69 13.69
CA ILE A 367 -18.62 -7.39 14.30
C ILE A 367 -18.89 -7.49 15.78
N ASP A 368 -17.82 -7.50 16.57
CA ASP A 368 -17.91 -7.49 18.04
C ASP A 368 -18.25 -6.09 18.56
N GLU A 369 -17.61 -5.04 18.01
CA GLU A 369 -17.87 -3.65 18.38
C GLU A 369 -17.75 -2.68 17.18
N TRP A 370 -18.78 -1.85 16.97
CA TRP A 370 -18.79 -0.79 15.95
C TRP A 370 -18.02 0.48 16.33
N THR A 371 -17.58 0.58 17.58
CA THR A 371 -17.00 1.80 18.16
C THR A 371 -15.68 2.18 17.47
N THR A 372 -14.78 1.23 17.27
CA THR A 372 -13.47 1.41 16.64
C THR A 372 -13.57 1.90 15.20
N PRO A 373 -14.25 1.18 14.26
CA PRO A 373 -14.30 1.60 12.86
C PRO A 373 -14.99 2.97 12.70
N ILE A 374 -16.07 3.23 13.44
CA ILE A 374 -16.76 4.54 13.40
C ILE A 374 -15.82 5.67 13.85
N THR A 375 -15.05 5.45 14.92
CA THR A 375 -14.12 6.46 15.44
C THR A 375 -13.01 6.76 14.43
N ILE A 376 -12.44 5.73 13.80
CA ILE A 376 -11.41 5.89 12.77
C ILE A 376 -11.96 6.68 11.57
N ILE A 377 -13.16 6.35 11.08
CA ILE A 377 -13.81 7.07 9.96
C ILE A 377 -14.02 8.55 10.32
N LEU A 378 -14.53 8.84 11.52
CA LEU A 378 -14.72 10.22 11.97
C LEU A 378 -13.41 11.01 12.00
N ASN A 379 -12.33 10.39 12.48
CA ASN A 379 -11.01 11.03 12.47
C ASN A 379 -10.52 11.27 11.03
N VAL A 380 -10.71 10.33 10.11
CA VAL A 380 -10.33 10.49 8.70
C VAL A 380 -11.10 11.63 8.04
N VAL A 381 -12.42 11.71 8.23
CA VAL A 381 -13.26 12.79 7.69
C VAL A 381 -12.78 14.16 8.21
N LEU A 382 -12.49 14.24 9.50
CA LEU A 382 -11.97 15.46 10.12
C LEU A 382 -10.62 15.87 9.53
N ILE A 383 -9.70 14.92 9.40
CA ILE A 383 -8.36 15.16 8.85
C ILE A 383 -8.44 15.57 7.38
N GLN A 384 -9.30 14.93 6.58
CA GLN A 384 -9.52 15.29 5.17
C GLN A 384 -10.09 16.71 5.01
N ALA A 385 -10.99 17.12 5.91
CA ALA A 385 -11.52 18.48 5.92
C ALA A 385 -10.42 19.51 6.24
N ILE A 386 -9.64 19.27 7.29
CA ILE A 386 -8.50 20.11 7.68
C ILE A 386 -7.49 20.22 6.54
N PHE A 387 -7.18 19.10 5.89
CA PHE A 387 -6.26 19.04 4.77
C PHE A 387 -6.66 19.97 3.62
N MET A 388 -7.90 19.86 3.16
CA MET A 388 -8.40 20.69 2.08
C MET A 388 -8.35 22.18 2.46
N LEU A 389 -8.64 22.52 3.72
CA LEU A 389 -8.49 23.89 4.21
C LEU A 389 -7.03 24.37 4.19
N ILE A 390 -6.07 23.50 4.56
CA ILE A 390 -4.65 23.80 4.49
C ILE A 390 -4.21 24.05 3.05
N LEU A 391 -4.60 23.21 2.09
CA LEU A 391 -4.26 23.40 0.67
C LEU A 391 -4.76 24.74 0.15
N ARG A 392 -6.00 25.10 0.51
CA ARG A 392 -6.57 26.39 0.14
C ARG A 392 -5.83 27.55 0.82
N GLY A 393 -5.39 27.37 2.05
CA GLY A 393 -4.65 28.38 2.83
C GLY A 393 -3.22 28.60 2.36
N ILE A 394 -2.51 27.55 1.94
CA ILE A 394 -1.17 27.64 1.33
C ILE A 394 -1.24 28.29 -0.06
N GLY A 395 -2.38 28.16 -0.73
CA GLY A 395 -2.60 28.70 -2.08
C GLY A 395 -2.13 27.76 -3.20
N SER A 396 -1.64 26.56 -2.86
CA SER A 396 -1.23 25.55 -3.85
C SER A 396 -2.38 25.11 -4.77
N LEU A 397 -3.61 25.09 -4.25
CA LEU A 397 -4.81 24.78 -5.02
C LEU A 397 -5.94 25.74 -4.65
N GLN A 398 -6.45 26.47 -5.63
CA GLN A 398 -7.66 27.27 -5.51
C GLN A 398 -8.85 26.49 -6.06
N PHE A 399 -9.87 26.31 -5.23
CA PHE A 399 -11.09 25.60 -5.57
C PHE A 399 -12.29 26.17 -4.81
N GLY A 400 -13.49 26.03 -5.38
CA GLY A 400 -14.73 26.44 -4.74
C GLY A 400 -15.27 25.42 -3.74
N VAL A 401 -16.41 25.77 -3.17
CA VAL A 401 -17.08 24.98 -2.12
C VAL A 401 -17.59 23.65 -2.67
N MET A 402 -17.96 23.59 -3.96
CA MET A 402 -18.50 22.38 -4.57
C MET A 402 -17.42 21.29 -4.68
N PHE A 403 -16.23 21.64 -5.16
CA PHE A 403 -15.11 20.70 -5.20
C PHE A 403 -14.72 20.23 -3.79
N TYR A 404 -14.64 21.14 -2.82
CA TYR A 404 -14.37 20.81 -1.42
C TYR A 404 -15.35 19.76 -0.87
N MET A 405 -16.66 20.00 -1.04
CA MET A 405 -17.70 19.09 -0.57
C MET A 405 -17.68 17.76 -1.32
N CYS A 406 -17.48 17.77 -2.64
CA CYS A 406 -17.38 16.55 -3.45
C CYS A 406 -16.24 15.67 -2.95
N VAL A 407 -15.02 16.22 -2.81
CA VAL A 407 -13.85 15.47 -2.34
C VAL A 407 -14.10 14.89 -0.94
N ILE A 408 -14.60 15.67 0.00
CA ILE A 408 -14.84 15.16 1.37
C ILE A 408 -15.84 14.02 1.37
N VAL A 409 -16.99 14.17 0.70
CA VAL A 409 -18.03 13.13 0.67
C VAL A 409 -17.50 11.86 0.02
N LEU A 410 -16.86 12.01 -1.13
CA LEU A 410 -16.35 10.90 -1.92
C LEU A 410 -15.20 10.15 -1.23
N VAL A 411 -14.26 10.86 -0.61
CA VAL A 411 -13.18 10.24 0.19
C VAL A 411 -13.72 9.61 1.46
N SER A 412 -14.77 10.15 2.06
CA SER A 412 -15.44 9.54 3.21
C SER A 412 -16.10 8.22 2.83
N ILE A 413 -16.78 8.16 1.67
CA ILE A 413 -17.34 6.92 1.12
C ILE A 413 -16.23 5.91 0.86
N LEU A 414 -15.11 6.33 0.27
CA LEU A 414 -13.94 5.47 0.06
C LEU A 414 -13.38 4.93 1.38
N SER A 415 -13.32 5.76 2.42
CA SER A 415 -12.81 5.35 3.74
C SER A 415 -13.71 4.31 4.40
N VAL A 416 -15.03 4.47 4.30
CA VAL A 416 -16.00 3.47 4.76
C VAL A 416 -15.82 2.16 3.99
N PHE A 417 -15.71 2.23 2.66
CA PHE A 417 -15.45 1.06 1.82
C PHE A 417 -14.13 0.38 2.19
N ALA A 418 -13.04 1.14 2.36
CA ALA A 418 -11.71 0.64 2.70
C ALA A 418 -11.73 -0.13 4.03
N LEU A 419 -12.32 0.44 5.08
CA LEU A 419 -12.41 -0.23 6.39
C LEU A 419 -13.28 -1.48 6.33
N PHE A 420 -14.43 -1.40 5.66
CA PHE A 420 -15.33 -2.55 5.51
C PHE A 420 -14.65 -3.68 4.73
N PHE A 421 -14.04 -3.36 3.60
CA PHE A 421 -13.31 -4.30 2.77
C PHE A 421 -12.16 -4.94 3.54
N ALA A 422 -11.34 -4.15 4.23
CA ALA A 422 -10.22 -4.64 5.02
C ALA A 422 -10.67 -5.55 6.17
N HIS A 423 -11.78 -5.20 6.83
CA HIS A 423 -12.36 -6.00 7.90
C HIS A 423 -12.86 -7.36 7.40
N THR A 424 -13.67 -7.36 6.34
CA THR A 424 -14.20 -8.59 5.75
C THR A 424 -13.07 -9.44 5.17
N LEU A 425 -12.10 -8.84 4.48
CA LEU A 425 -10.96 -9.55 3.92
C LEU A 425 -10.10 -10.19 5.02
N CYS A 426 -9.86 -9.50 6.13
CA CYS A 426 -9.11 -10.03 7.25
C CYS A 426 -9.77 -11.29 7.84
N LEU A 427 -11.09 -11.25 8.07
CA LEU A 427 -11.83 -12.40 8.60
C LEU A 427 -11.94 -13.53 7.59
N PHE A 428 -12.10 -13.19 6.32
CA PHE A 428 -12.08 -14.15 5.22
C PHE A 428 -10.73 -14.89 5.19
N LEU A 429 -9.61 -14.16 5.20
CA LEU A 429 -8.27 -14.77 5.20
C LEU A 429 -8.05 -15.65 6.44
N TRP A 430 -8.48 -15.18 7.61
CA TRP A 430 -8.44 -15.95 8.84
C TRP A 430 -9.24 -17.26 8.76
N TYR A 431 -10.45 -17.23 8.18
CA TYR A 431 -11.27 -18.42 7.98
C TYR A 431 -10.58 -19.46 7.08
N TRP A 432 -9.81 -19.00 6.09
CA TRP A 432 -9.09 -19.82 5.12
C TRP A 432 -7.65 -20.20 5.54
N ASP A 433 -7.29 -19.97 6.82
CA ASP A 433 -5.98 -20.32 7.40
C ASP A 433 -4.80 -19.55 6.75
N TYR A 434 -5.08 -18.34 6.26
CA TYR A 434 -4.06 -17.39 5.80
C TYR A 434 -3.82 -16.33 6.88
N ASP A 435 -2.54 -16.04 7.16
CA ASP A 435 -2.19 -14.99 8.12
C ASP A 435 -2.53 -13.59 7.56
N PRO A 436 -3.52 -12.89 8.14
CA PRO A 436 -3.96 -11.58 7.65
C PRO A 436 -2.87 -10.50 7.77
N ASP A 437 -1.89 -10.64 8.68
CA ASP A 437 -0.78 -9.69 8.84
C ASP A 437 0.14 -9.61 7.61
N THR A 438 0.09 -10.62 6.75
CA THR A 438 0.91 -10.70 5.52
C THR A 438 0.11 -10.53 4.24
N THR A 439 -1.15 -10.94 4.27
CA THR A 439 -1.97 -11.12 3.05
C THR A 439 -3.06 -10.07 2.91
N CYS A 440 -3.58 -9.49 3.99
CA CYS A 440 -4.73 -8.58 3.95
C CYS A 440 -4.38 -7.20 3.37
N MET A 441 -3.26 -6.61 3.83
CA MET A 441 -2.91 -5.24 3.44
C MET A 441 -2.61 -5.08 1.96
N PRO A 442 -1.82 -5.95 1.29
CA PRO A 442 -1.50 -5.77 -0.12
C PRO A 442 -2.72 -5.69 -1.02
N PHE A 443 -3.75 -6.50 -0.75
CA PHE A 443 -5.01 -6.42 -1.50
C PHE A 443 -5.80 -5.16 -1.15
N THR A 444 -5.89 -4.83 0.13
CA THR A 444 -6.65 -3.68 0.62
C THR A 444 -6.13 -2.38 0.03
N THR A 445 -4.83 -2.09 0.19
CA THR A 445 -4.20 -0.86 -0.32
C THR A 445 -4.29 -0.77 -1.84
N ALA A 446 -4.01 -1.85 -2.57
CA ALA A 446 -4.03 -1.82 -4.02
C ALA A 446 -5.43 -1.57 -4.60
N ILE A 447 -6.48 -2.13 -3.99
CA ILE A 447 -7.87 -1.86 -4.40
C ILE A 447 -8.26 -0.43 -4.03
N VAL A 448 -7.92 0.01 -2.81
CA VAL A 448 -8.21 1.37 -2.34
C VAL A 448 -7.51 2.41 -3.23
N ASP A 449 -6.28 2.17 -3.68
CA ASP A 449 -5.56 3.06 -4.59
C ASP A 449 -6.28 3.22 -5.93
N VAL A 450 -6.72 2.12 -6.55
CA VAL A 450 -7.49 2.18 -7.81
C VAL A 450 -8.81 2.94 -7.59
N CYS A 451 -9.53 2.62 -6.51
CA CYS A 451 -10.77 3.32 -6.16
C CYS A 451 -10.52 4.81 -5.90
N ALA A 452 -9.42 5.17 -5.23
CA ALA A 452 -9.03 6.54 -4.94
C ALA A 452 -8.84 7.36 -6.20
N GLN A 453 -8.13 6.82 -7.20
CA GLN A 453 -7.93 7.52 -8.48
C GLN A 453 -9.25 7.74 -9.22
N LEU A 454 -10.13 6.73 -9.24
CA LEU A 454 -11.46 6.83 -9.88
C LEU A 454 -12.37 7.83 -9.16
N ILE A 455 -12.34 7.84 -7.84
CA ILE A 455 -13.14 8.73 -7.00
C ILE A 455 -12.64 10.17 -7.10
N LEU A 456 -11.32 10.38 -7.15
CA LEU A 456 -10.74 11.70 -7.39
C LEU A 456 -11.15 12.24 -8.77
N LEU A 457 -11.07 11.40 -9.81
CA LEU A 457 -11.54 11.75 -11.15
C LEU A 457 -13.04 12.13 -11.15
N LEU A 458 -13.86 11.36 -10.43
CA LEU A 458 -15.29 11.66 -10.27
C LEU A 458 -15.50 13.02 -9.58
N ALA A 459 -14.73 13.33 -8.54
CA ALA A 459 -14.81 14.60 -7.82
C ALA A 459 -14.52 15.80 -8.76
N TYR A 460 -13.48 15.70 -9.58
CA TYR A 460 -13.15 16.73 -10.58
C TYR A 460 -14.27 16.91 -11.61
N LYS A 461 -14.79 15.81 -12.17
CA LYS A 461 -15.89 15.86 -13.15
C LYS A 461 -17.15 16.46 -12.55
N MET A 462 -17.56 16.03 -11.36
CA MET A 462 -18.73 16.56 -10.66
C MET A 462 -18.58 18.05 -10.38
N ALA A 463 -17.43 18.49 -9.87
CA ALA A 463 -17.18 19.90 -9.58
C ALA A 463 -17.23 20.77 -10.86
N GLN A 464 -16.67 20.29 -11.97
CA GLN A 464 -16.75 20.98 -13.26
C GLN A 464 -18.19 21.07 -13.78
N THR A 465 -18.98 20.01 -13.65
CA THR A 465 -20.41 20.05 -14.05
C THR A 465 -21.23 21.01 -13.19
N LEU A 466 -20.82 21.23 -11.94
CA LEU A 466 -21.41 22.20 -11.02
C LEU A 466 -20.87 23.63 -11.21
N GLY A 467 -20.00 23.85 -12.21
CA GLY A 467 -19.48 25.17 -12.57
C GLY A 467 -18.31 25.67 -11.70
N ASP A 468 -17.68 24.79 -10.93
CA ASP A 468 -16.53 25.16 -10.08
C ASP A 468 -15.24 25.30 -10.91
N ARG A 469 -14.40 26.28 -10.57
CA ARG A 469 -13.11 26.52 -11.23
C ARG A 469 -11.98 26.09 -10.31
N ILE A 470 -11.20 25.11 -10.76
CA ILE A 470 -10.06 24.57 -10.03
C ILE A 470 -8.79 25.08 -10.71
N ILE A 471 -7.92 25.74 -9.95
CA ILE A 471 -6.67 26.34 -10.44
C ILE A 471 -5.56 25.87 -9.49
N ALA A 472 -4.50 25.28 -10.04
CA ALA A 472 -3.27 24.99 -9.33
C ALA A 472 -2.25 26.11 -9.63
N LEU A 473 -1.49 26.52 -8.61
CA LEU A 473 -0.53 27.63 -8.67
C LEU A 473 0.91 27.15 -8.69
#